data_AF-A0A933C2L2-F1
#
_entry.id   AF-A0A933C2L2-F1
#
_cell.length_a   1.000
_cell.length_b   1.000
_cell.length_c   1.000
_cell.angle_alpha   90.00
_cell.angle_beta   90.00
_cell.angle_gamma   90.00
#
_symmetry.space_group_name_H-M   'P 1'
#
loop_
_entity.id
_entity.type
_entity.pdbx_description
1 polymer ?
#
loop_
_entity_poly.entity_id
_entity_poly.type
_entity_poly.pdbx_seq_one_letter_code
_entity_poly.pdbx_strand_id
1 'polypeptide(L)'
;EPGDTPYEGATIEVQFVGFDFPGGVHLVGDAAGVASGLTFEGIYPALITGEEVARRILDPRFPMPKTRRWLRKKQLHDAIGRAWLRRRPRDASLWAIYHLCRSRTANRLLTAFFTAG
;
A
#
# COMPACT_ATOMS: atom_id res chain seq x y z
N GLU A 1 -12.07 -19.81 19.92
CA GLU A 1 -13.04 -18.73 20.19
C GLU A 1 -12.50 -17.46 19.57
N PRO A 2 -13.32 -16.64 18.88
CA PRO A 2 -12.93 -15.27 18.59
C PRO A 2 -12.76 -14.57 19.95
N GLY A 3 -11.59 -14.01 20.25
CA GLY A 3 -11.38 -13.32 21.52
C GLY A 3 -12.30 -12.11 21.66
N ASP A 4 -12.70 -11.78 22.89
CA ASP A 4 -13.59 -10.64 23.27
C ASP A 4 -13.03 -9.24 22.92
N THR A 5 -11.96 -9.16 22.15
CA THR A 5 -11.36 -7.89 21.74
C THR A 5 -12.25 -7.22 20.71
N PRO A 6 -12.72 -5.98 20.95
CA PRO A 6 -13.49 -5.25 19.96
C PRO A 6 -12.66 -5.05 18.68
N TYR A 7 -13.31 -5.24 17.52
CA TYR A 7 -12.67 -4.97 16.24
C TYR A 7 -12.50 -3.45 16.06
N GLU A 8 -11.25 -3.01 15.93
CA GLU A 8 -10.89 -1.60 15.73
C GLU A 8 -10.10 -1.43 14.44
N GLY A 9 -10.34 -0.31 13.76
CA GLY A 9 -9.60 0.10 12.56
C GLY A 9 -8.65 1.24 12.87
N ALA A 10 -7.48 1.25 12.23
CA ALA A 10 -6.50 2.33 12.32
C ALA A 10 -6.15 2.87 10.93
N THR A 11 -5.55 4.06 10.88
CA THR A 11 -4.99 4.59 9.63
C THR A 11 -3.76 3.79 9.23
N ILE A 12 -3.64 3.51 7.94
CA ILE A 12 -2.49 2.83 7.35
C ILE A 12 -1.37 3.84 7.12
N GLU A 13 -0.17 3.52 7.59
CA GLU A 13 1.03 4.31 7.34
C GLU A 13 1.62 3.92 5.98
N VAL A 14 1.77 4.93 5.12
CA VAL A 14 2.20 4.78 3.72
C VAL A 14 3.52 5.50 3.44
N GLN A 15 4.06 6.23 4.42
CA GLN A 15 5.36 6.88 4.31
C GLN A 15 6.43 5.97 4.88
N PHE A 16 7.35 5.54 4.02
CA PHE A 16 8.43 4.66 4.43
C PHE A 16 9.37 5.37 5.43
N VAL A 17 9.50 4.83 6.64
CA VAL A 17 10.32 5.41 7.72
C VAL A 17 11.63 4.67 7.98
N GLY A 18 11.71 3.38 7.63
CA GLY A 18 12.88 2.53 7.89
C GLY A 18 12.51 1.21 8.55
N PHE A 19 13.52 0.36 8.75
CA PHE A 19 13.35 -0.96 9.40
C PHE A 19 14.09 -1.05 10.72
N ASP A 20 15.38 -0.68 10.76
CA ASP A 20 16.22 -0.83 11.95
C ASP A 20 16.44 0.52 12.63
N PHE A 21 16.19 0.55 13.94
CA PHE A 21 16.39 1.72 14.80
C PHE A 21 17.30 1.36 15.99
N PRO A 22 17.94 2.36 16.62
CA PRO A 22 18.76 2.14 17.80
C PRO A 22 18.01 1.39 18.91
N GLY A 23 18.75 0.59 19.70
CA GLY A 23 18.17 -0.16 20.81
C GLY A 23 17.48 -1.47 20.43
N GLY A 24 17.77 -2.01 19.24
CA GLY A 24 17.17 -3.29 18.80
C GLY A 24 15.69 -3.17 18.45
N VAL A 25 15.25 -1.97 18.06
CA VAL A 25 13.87 -1.70 17.64
C VAL A 25 13.77 -1.92 16.14
N HIS A 26 12.85 -2.78 15.73
CA HIS A 26 12.62 -3.09 14.33
C HIS A 26 11.17 -2.84 13.93
N LEU A 27 10.96 -2.09 12.85
CA LEU A 27 9.64 -1.85 12.27
C LEU A 27 9.44 -2.76 11.06
N VAL A 28 8.22 -3.26 10.88
CA VAL A 28 7.82 -4.08 9.72
C VAL A 28 6.40 -3.74 9.30
N GLY A 29 6.03 -4.10 8.08
CA GLY A 29 4.68 -3.89 7.56
C GLY A 29 4.23 -2.43 7.66
N ASP A 30 2.99 -2.24 8.10
CA ASP A 30 2.39 -0.91 8.20
C ASP A 30 3.21 0.02 9.09
N ALA A 31 3.76 -0.47 10.21
CA ALA A 31 4.62 0.33 11.09
C ALA A 31 5.90 0.84 10.42
N ALA A 32 6.43 0.12 9.41
CA ALA A 32 7.57 0.58 8.60
C ALA A 32 7.16 1.49 7.43
N GLY A 33 5.85 1.68 7.22
CA GLY A 33 5.28 2.47 6.14
C GLY A 33 5.46 1.83 4.77
N VAL A 34 5.43 0.49 4.67
CA VAL A 34 5.65 -0.20 3.38
C VAL A 34 4.38 -0.44 2.56
N ALA A 35 3.21 -0.08 3.09
CA ALA A 35 1.95 -0.15 2.36
C ALA A 35 1.92 0.84 1.17
N SER A 36 1.30 0.42 0.07
CA SER A 36 1.15 1.27 -1.11
C SER A 36 -0.14 2.08 -1.04
N GLY A 37 -0.04 3.40 -0.91
CA GLY A 37 -1.21 4.29 -0.93
C GLY A 37 -1.89 4.39 -2.30
N LEU A 38 -1.22 4.00 -3.39
CA LEU A 38 -1.78 4.03 -4.75
C LEU A 38 -2.55 2.76 -5.10
N THR A 39 -2.00 1.60 -4.74
CA THR A 39 -2.54 0.28 -5.13
C THR A 39 -3.25 -0.44 -4.00
N PHE A 40 -3.21 0.10 -2.77
CA PHE A 40 -3.76 -0.50 -1.55
C PHE A 40 -3.16 -1.87 -1.19
N GLU A 41 -1.98 -2.19 -1.74
CA GLU A 41 -1.22 -3.39 -1.37
C GLU A 41 -0.53 -3.18 -0.01
N GLY A 42 -1.02 -3.87 1.03
CA GLY A 42 -0.46 -3.82 2.40
C GLY A 42 -0.08 -5.17 2.99
N ILE A 43 -0.85 -6.23 2.72
CA ILE A 43 -0.62 -7.57 3.30
C ILE A 43 0.69 -8.19 2.78
N TYR A 44 0.87 -8.24 1.46
CA TYR A 44 2.09 -8.76 0.85
C TYR A 44 3.37 -8.09 1.37
N PRO A 45 3.48 -6.74 1.37
CA PRO A 45 4.67 -6.09 1.90
C PRO A 45 4.87 -6.27 3.41
N ALA A 46 3.79 -6.42 4.19
CA ALA A 46 3.90 -6.77 5.61
C ALA A 46 4.54 -8.15 5.83
N LEU A 47 4.14 -9.15 5.05
CA LEU A 47 4.70 -10.50 5.16
C LEU A 47 6.18 -10.56 4.79
N ILE A 48 6.57 -9.98 3.65
CA ILE A 48 7.99 -10.04 3.22
C ILE A 48 8.91 -9.25 4.15
N THR A 49 8.45 -8.13 4.70
CA THR A 49 9.27 -7.32 5.62
C THR A 49 9.38 -8.00 6.98
N GLY A 50 8.31 -8.61 7.48
CA GLY A 50 8.36 -9.46 8.67
C GLY A 50 9.38 -10.60 8.54
N GLU A 51 9.32 -11.36 7.45
CA GLU A 51 10.26 -12.47 7.18
C GLU A 51 11.72 -11.97 7.11
N GLU A 52 11.99 -10.92 6.35
CA GLU A 52 13.34 -10.47 6.08
C GLU A 52 13.97 -9.68 7.24
N VAL A 53 13.17 -8.94 8.01
CA VAL A 53 13.64 -8.32 9.27
C VAL A 53 13.92 -9.39 10.31
N ALA A 54 13.07 -10.43 10.44
CA ALA A 54 13.36 -11.55 11.35
C ALA A 54 14.69 -12.23 11.03
N ARG A 55 14.99 -12.44 9.73
CA ARG A 55 16.31 -12.93 9.31
C ARG A 55 17.44 -11.97 9.65
N ARG A 56 17.18 -10.68 9.52
CA ARG A 56 18.17 -9.64 9.82
C ARG A 56 18.46 -9.48 11.31
N ILE A 57 17.50 -9.80 12.18
CA ILE A 57 17.72 -9.91 13.63
C ILE A 57 18.72 -11.04 13.93
N LEU A 58 18.62 -12.17 13.22
CA LEU A 58 19.52 -13.32 13.40
C LEU A 58 20.89 -13.10 12.71
N ASP A 59 20.88 -12.49 11.53
CA ASP A 59 22.06 -12.13 10.75
C ASP A 59 22.00 -10.64 10.38
N PRO A 60 22.66 -9.75 11.14
CA PRO A 60 22.63 -8.31 10.90
C PRO A 60 23.09 -7.87 9.50
N ARG A 61 23.79 -8.75 8.76
CA ARG A 61 24.26 -8.48 7.39
C ARG A 61 23.27 -8.94 6.32
N PHE A 62 22.12 -9.50 6.70
CA PHE A 62 21.13 -9.98 5.75
C PHE A 62 20.62 -8.85 4.82
N PRO A 63 20.66 -9.03 3.49
CA PRO A 63 20.47 -7.93 2.53
C PRO A 63 19.01 -7.58 2.20
N MET A 64 18.03 -8.32 2.73
CA MET A 64 16.58 -8.09 2.51
C MET A 64 16.16 -7.90 1.03
N PRO A 65 16.46 -8.85 0.12
CA PRO A 65 16.27 -8.67 -1.31
C PRO A 65 14.80 -8.48 -1.74
N LYS A 66 13.83 -9.17 -1.12
CA LYS A 66 12.40 -9.04 -1.47
C LYS A 66 11.89 -7.66 -1.07
N THR A 67 12.26 -7.20 0.11
CA THR A 67 11.94 -5.87 0.64
C THR A 67 12.51 -4.78 -0.24
N ARG A 68 13.79 -4.88 -0.64
CA ARG A 68 14.41 -3.91 -1.55
C ARG A 68 13.71 -3.87 -2.91
N ARG A 69 13.30 -5.02 -3.45
CA ARG A 69 12.52 -5.09 -4.69
C ARG A 69 11.15 -4.41 -4.53
N TRP A 70 10.46 -4.68 -3.44
CA TRP A 70 9.17 -4.06 -3.14
C TRP A 70 9.29 -2.53 -3.00
N LEU A 71 10.28 -2.04 -2.26
CA LEU A 71 10.47 -0.60 -2.04
C LEU A 71 10.68 0.16 -3.35
N ARG A 72 11.36 -0.42 -4.34
CA ARG A 72 11.47 0.19 -5.68
C ARG A 72 10.12 0.33 -6.38
N LYS A 73 9.27 -0.71 -6.31
CA LYS A 73 7.89 -0.66 -6.84
C LYS A 73 7.07 0.39 -6.10
N LYS A 74 7.14 0.39 -4.77
CA LYS A 74 6.44 1.37 -3.92
C LYS A 74 6.88 2.81 -4.20
N GLN A 75 8.17 3.07 -4.39
CA GLN A 75 8.66 4.41 -4.73
C GLN A 75 8.04 4.95 -6.04
N LEU A 76 7.83 4.07 -7.03
CA LEU A 76 7.10 4.42 -8.25
C LEU A 76 5.62 4.74 -7.93
N HIS A 77 4.96 3.90 -7.12
CA HIS A 77 3.59 4.15 -6.68
C HIS A 77 3.47 5.50 -5.95
N ASP A 78 4.38 5.80 -5.03
CA ASP A 78 4.38 7.06 -4.28
C ASP A 78 4.62 8.26 -5.21
N ALA A 79 5.49 8.12 -6.21
CA ALA A 79 5.73 9.17 -7.20
C ALA A 79 4.49 9.45 -8.05
N ILE A 80 3.82 8.40 -8.53
CA ILE A 80 2.57 8.50 -9.28
C ILE A 80 1.47 9.10 -8.39
N GLY A 81 1.30 8.59 -7.18
CA GLY A 81 0.32 9.08 -6.21
C GLY A 81 0.51 10.57 -5.91
N ARG A 82 1.75 11.00 -5.62
CA ARG A 82 2.06 12.44 -5.43
C ARG A 82 1.77 13.27 -6.66
N ALA A 83 2.06 12.76 -7.86
CA ALA A 83 1.75 13.49 -9.10
C ALA A 83 0.24 13.60 -9.31
N TRP A 84 -0.53 12.54 -9.05
CA TRP A 84 -1.97 12.49 -9.20
C TRP A 84 -2.71 13.40 -8.21
N LEU A 85 -2.23 13.47 -6.95
CA LEU A 85 -2.81 14.32 -5.91
C LEU A 85 -2.61 15.84 -6.14
N ARG A 86 -1.82 16.24 -7.15
CA ARG A 86 -1.74 17.64 -7.56
C ARG A 86 -3.10 18.12 -8.07
N ARG A 87 -3.41 19.40 -7.86
CA ARG A 87 -4.73 20.00 -8.14
C ARG A 87 -5.27 19.65 -9.54
N ARG A 88 -4.51 19.95 -10.61
CA ARG A 88 -4.96 19.74 -11.99
C ARG A 88 -5.28 18.27 -12.34
N PRO A 89 -4.36 17.30 -12.15
CA PRO A 89 -4.66 15.90 -12.48
C PRO A 89 -5.77 15.33 -11.61
N ARG A 90 -5.81 15.66 -10.32
CA ARG A 90 -6.89 15.25 -9.42
C ARG A 90 -8.24 15.75 -9.92
N ASP A 91 -8.37 17.05 -10.15
CA ASP A 91 -9.64 17.67 -10.56
C ASP A 91 -10.10 17.13 -11.92
N ALA A 92 -9.17 16.92 -12.87
CA ALA A 92 -9.47 16.28 -14.15
C ALA A 92 -9.96 14.83 -14.00
N SER A 93 -9.31 14.04 -13.14
CA SER A 93 -9.71 12.65 -12.88
C SER A 93 -11.07 12.56 -12.19
N LEU A 94 -11.34 13.42 -11.20
CA LEU A 94 -12.64 13.49 -10.53
C LEU A 94 -13.75 13.92 -11.49
N TRP A 95 -13.48 14.88 -12.37
CA TRP A 95 -14.41 15.29 -13.42
C TRP A 95 -14.71 14.13 -14.38
N ALA A 96 -13.67 13.41 -14.82
CA ALA A 96 -13.84 12.26 -15.71
C ALA A 96 -14.67 11.15 -15.04
N ILE A 97 -14.36 10.81 -13.78
CA ILE A 97 -15.11 9.84 -12.98
C ILE A 97 -16.57 10.26 -12.83
N TYR A 98 -16.82 11.53 -12.49
CA TYR A 98 -18.18 12.07 -12.35
C TYR A 98 -19.01 11.87 -13.63
N HIS A 99 -18.46 12.19 -14.80
CA HIS A 99 -19.17 12.01 -16.08
C HIS A 99 -19.35 10.56 -16.47
N LEU A 100 -18.35 9.72 -16.20
CA LEU A 100 -18.46 8.26 -16.38
C LEU A 100 -19.60 7.69 -15.53
N CYS A 101 -19.65 8.01 -14.24
CA CYS A 101 -20.71 7.54 -13.35
C CYS A 101 -22.11 8.09 -13.70
N ARG A 102 -22.19 9.24 -14.37
CA ARG A 102 -23.47 9.84 -14.81
C ARG A 102 -24.00 9.22 -16.11
N SER A 103 -23.14 8.59 -16.92
CA SER A 103 -23.55 7.90 -18.14
C SER A 103 -24.14 6.52 -17.82
N ARG A 104 -25.45 6.34 -18.10
CA ARG A 104 -26.13 5.04 -17.95
C ARG A 104 -25.46 3.93 -18.78
N THR A 105 -24.89 4.27 -19.94
CA THR A 105 -24.19 3.32 -20.81
C THR A 105 -22.85 2.90 -20.21
N ALA A 106 -22.08 3.84 -19.65
CA ALA A 106 -20.81 3.54 -19.00
C ALA A 106 -21.00 2.67 -17.75
N ASN A 107 -22.01 2.96 -16.93
CA ASN A 107 -22.34 2.11 -15.78
C ASN A 107 -22.72 0.69 -16.21
N ARG A 108 -23.53 0.52 -17.26
CA ARG A 108 -23.88 -0.81 -17.78
C ARG A 108 -22.66 -1.59 -18.28
N LEU A 109 -21.74 -0.93 -18.98
CA LEU A 109 -20.48 -1.54 -19.44
C LEU A 109 -19.58 -1.94 -18.28
N LEU A 110 -19.42 -1.08 -17.27
CA LEU A 110 -18.63 -1.39 -16.08
C LEU A 110 -19.21 -2.56 -15.29
N THR A 111 -20.53 -2.55 -15.04
CA THR A 111 -21.18 -3.68 -14.37
C THR A 111 -20.98 -4.96 -15.16
N ALA A 112 -21.20 -4.94 -16.48
CA ALA A 112 -20.99 -6.12 -17.33
C ALA A 112 -19.55 -6.65 -17.25
N PHE A 113 -18.55 -5.76 -17.24
CA PHE A 113 -17.15 -6.15 -17.09
C PHE A 113 -16.86 -6.84 -15.74
N PHE A 114 -17.38 -6.31 -14.64
CA PHE A 114 -17.19 -6.90 -13.31
C PHE A 114 -17.99 -8.18 -13.06
N THR A 115 -19.14 -8.36 -13.72
CA THR A 115 -19.96 -9.57 -13.58
C THR A 115 -19.60 -10.68 -14.57
N ALA A 116 -18.78 -10.39 -15.59
CA ALA A 116 -18.39 -11.35 -16.61
C ALA A 116 -17.05 -12.06 -16.31
N GLY A 117 -16.33 -11.66 -15.26
CA GLY A 117 -15.13 -12.32 -14.74
C GLY A 117 -15.41 -13.04 -13.44
#